data_AF-A0A935EKW9-F1
#
_entry.id   AF-A0A935EKW9-F1
#
_cell.length_a   1.000
_cell.length_b   1.000
_cell.length_c   1.000
_cell.angle_alpha   90.00
_cell.angle_beta   90.00
_cell.angle_gamma   90.00
#
_symmetry.space_group_name_H-M   'P 1'
#
loop_
_entity.id
_entity.type
_entity.pdbx_description
1 polymer ?
#
loop_
_entity_poly.entity_id
_entity_poly.type
_entity_poly.pdbx_seq_one_letter_code
_entity_poly.pdbx_strand_id
1 'polypeptide(L)'
;MSLKANMIRLSKRALLMPNPENIAKLKEAYEKSGWDGFWRIRQEIRIEELNAKQAKDPNGYVKAWDYANAYALGKDKEKTIEYLNKAYDERDPRLAELKVTKRWDFVRDDPRFKELVKRVGIPE
;
A
#
# COMPACT_ATOMS: atom_id res chain seq x y z
N MET A 1 -3.67 -17.61 17.93
CA MET A 1 -3.43 -16.24 18.45
C MET A 1 -4.71 -15.78 19.14
N SER A 2 -4.66 -15.26 20.38
CA SER A 2 -5.87 -14.89 21.13
C SER A 2 -6.44 -13.54 20.67
N LEU A 3 -7.77 -13.35 20.83
CA LEU A 3 -8.50 -12.13 20.49
C LEU A 3 -7.86 -10.86 21.12
N LYS A 4 -7.31 -10.99 22.34
CA LYS A 4 -6.62 -9.91 23.07
C LYS A 4 -5.36 -9.43 22.35
N ALA A 5 -4.55 -10.33 21.79
CA ALA A 5 -3.33 -9.96 21.08
C ALA A 5 -3.63 -9.19 19.78
N ASN A 6 -4.68 -9.58 19.06
CA ASN A 6 -5.14 -8.86 17.87
C ASN A 6 -5.66 -7.46 18.21
N MET A 7 -6.38 -7.33 19.32
CA MET A 7 -6.92 -6.03 19.75
C MET A 7 -5.83 -5.04 20.14
N ILE A 8 -4.77 -5.49 20.82
CA ILE A 8 -3.59 -4.67 21.13
C ILE A 8 -2.86 -4.23 19.85
N ARG A 9 -2.77 -5.11 18.85
CA ARG A 9 -2.14 -4.78 17.56
C ARG A 9 -2.96 -3.75 16.78
N LEU A 10 -4.29 -3.90 16.79
CA LEU A 10 -5.20 -2.97 16.14
C LEU A 10 -5.18 -1.60 16.82
N SER A 11 -5.21 -1.54 18.16
CA SER A 11 -5.15 -0.29 18.91
C SER A 11 -3.84 0.47 18.66
N LYS A 12 -2.69 -0.23 18.67
CA LYS A 12 -1.40 0.39 18.37
C LYS A 12 -1.32 0.94 16.94
N ARG A 13 -1.94 0.28 15.97
CA ARG A 13 -2.07 0.80 14.59
C ARG A 13 -3.05 1.96 14.48
N ALA A 14 -4.14 1.93 15.23
CA ALA A 14 -5.13 3.01 15.28
C ALA A 14 -4.52 4.33 15.79
N LEU A 15 -3.63 4.26 16.78
CA LEU A 15 -2.91 5.43 17.30
C LEU A 15 -2.00 6.13 16.26
N LEU A 16 -1.63 5.45 15.18
CA LEU A 16 -0.81 6.01 14.10
C LEU A 16 -1.66 6.67 12.99
N MET A 17 -2.99 6.70 13.13
CA MET A 17 -3.90 7.25 12.14
C MET A 17 -4.52 8.57 12.63
N PRO A 18 -4.47 9.65 11.84
CA PRO A 18 -4.84 10.99 12.32
C PRO A 18 -6.35 11.28 12.33
N ASN A 19 -7.20 10.42 11.73
CA ASN A 19 -8.63 10.66 11.59
C ASN A 19 -9.49 9.63 12.39
N PRO A 20 -10.28 10.06 13.38
CA PRO A 20 -11.18 9.19 14.17
C PRO A 20 -12.22 8.41 13.35
N GLU A 21 -12.76 8.98 12.27
CA GLU A 21 -13.74 8.29 11.42
C GLU A 21 -13.10 7.09 10.70
N ASN A 22 -11.85 7.25 10.26
CA ASN A 22 -11.07 6.18 9.65
C ASN A 22 -10.80 5.04 10.66
N ILE A 23 -10.59 5.37 11.94
CA ILE A 23 -10.42 4.38 13.00
C ILE A 23 -11.70 3.55 13.18
N ALA A 24 -12.88 4.18 13.16
CA ALA A 24 -14.15 3.48 13.29
C ALA A 24 -14.39 2.52 12.11
N LYS A 25 -14.24 3.00 10.87
CA LYS A 25 -14.36 2.16 9.64
C LYS A 25 -13.43 0.95 9.68
N LEU A 26 -12.20 1.12 10.14
CA LEU A 26 -11.21 0.05 10.22
C LEU A 26 -11.52 -0.97 11.31
N LYS A 27 -12.07 -0.54 12.46
CA LYS A 27 -12.54 -1.45 13.51
C LYS A 27 -13.70 -2.30 13.01
N GLU A 28 -14.70 -1.67 12.40
CA GLU A 28 -15.87 -2.37 11.83
C GLU A 28 -15.43 -3.39 10.77
N ALA A 29 -14.54 -3.01 9.85
CA ALA A 29 -14.03 -3.91 8.82
C ALA A 29 -13.26 -5.10 9.41
N TYR A 30 -12.53 -4.88 10.51
CA TYR A 30 -11.86 -5.95 11.24
C TYR A 30 -12.85 -6.89 11.94
N GLU A 31 -13.88 -6.35 12.58
CA GLU A 31 -14.91 -7.15 13.24
C GLU A 31 -15.68 -8.03 12.25
N LYS A 32 -15.94 -7.50 11.05
CA LYS A 32 -16.68 -8.21 9.99
C LYS A 32 -15.85 -9.27 9.26
N SER A 33 -14.61 -8.96 8.89
CA SER A 33 -13.82 -9.78 7.96
C SER A 33 -12.36 -9.96 8.39
N GLY A 34 -12.04 -9.69 9.66
CA GLY A 34 -10.70 -9.84 10.20
C GLY A 34 -9.67 -8.93 9.52
N TRP A 35 -8.42 -9.40 9.47
CA TRP A 35 -7.32 -8.61 8.92
C TRP A 35 -7.49 -8.29 7.43
N ASP A 36 -8.15 -9.14 6.65
CA ASP A 36 -8.36 -8.90 5.23
C ASP A 36 -9.32 -7.72 5.00
N GLY A 37 -10.40 -7.64 5.79
CA GLY A 37 -11.30 -6.48 5.79
C GLY A 37 -10.59 -5.20 6.22
N PHE A 38 -9.83 -5.26 7.31
CA PHE A 38 -9.02 -4.14 7.79
C PHE A 38 -8.10 -3.59 6.70
N TRP A 39 -7.39 -4.48 6.01
CA TRP A 39 -6.39 -4.07 5.02
C TRP A 39 -6.99 -3.51 3.74
N ARG A 40 -8.14 -4.03 3.31
CA ARG A 40 -8.90 -3.48 2.20
C ARG A 40 -9.36 -2.04 2.49
N ILE A 41 -9.97 -1.81 3.65
CA ILE A 41 -10.38 -0.46 4.05
C ILE A 41 -9.17 0.46 4.25
N ARG A 42 -8.04 -0.05 4.77
CA ARG A 42 -6.83 0.76 4.93
C ARG A 42 -6.23 1.19 3.59
N GLN A 43 -6.32 0.34 2.56
CA GLN A 43 -5.97 0.68 1.18
C GLN A 43 -6.84 1.83 0.68
N GLU A 44 -8.17 1.71 0.78
CA GLU A 44 -9.12 2.73 0.33
C GLU A 44 -8.84 4.09 0.98
N ILE A 45 -8.75 4.12 2.31
CA ILE A 45 -8.39 5.32 3.07
C ILE A 45 -7.05 5.90 2.59
N ARG A 46 -6.05 5.05 2.32
CA ARG A 46 -4.75 5.54 1.87
C ARG A 46 -4.83 6.19 0.49
N ILE A 47 -5.62 5.62 -0.42
CA ILE A 47 -5.83 6.17 -1.76
C ILE A 47 -6.55 7.51 -1.67
N GLU A 48 -7.59 7.61 -0.83
CA GLU A 48 -8.29 8.88 -0.57
C GLU A 48 -7.35 9.96 -0.01
N GLU A 49 -6.49 9.62 0.96
CA GLU A 49 -5.47 10.54 1.50
C GLU A 49 -4.53 11.07 0.41
N LEU A 50 -4.07 10.19 -0.48
CA LEU A 50 -3.16 10.54 -1.58
C LEU A 50 -3.87 11.42 -2.62
N ASN A 51 -5.11 11.08 -2.99
CA ASN A 51 -5.93 11.88 -3.91
C ASN A 51 -6.22 13.27 -3.35
N ALA A 52 -6.59 13.36 -2.07
CA ALA A 52 -6.82 14.64 -1.39
C ALA A 52 -5.54 15.48 -1.30
N LYS A 53 -4.38 14.85 -1.10
CA LYS A 53 -3.08 15.53 -1.13
C LYS A 53 -2.80 16.10 -2.53
N GLN A 54 -3.01 15.31 -3.58
CA GLN A 54 -2.84 15.75 -4.97
C GLN A 54 -3.78 16.90 -5.34
N ALA A 55 -5.02 16.89 -4.85
CA ALA A 55 -5.99 17.93 -5.13
C ALA A 55 -5.68 19.27 -4.42
N LYS A 56 -5.06 19.22 -3.23
CA LYS A 56 -4.70 20.42 -2.45
C LYS A 56 -3.51 21.17 -3.01
N ASP A 57 -2.62 20.48 -3.71
CA ASP A 57 -1.45 21.07 -4.33
C ASP A 57 -1.34 20.56 -5.77
N PRO A 58 -1.98 21.23 -6.75
CA PRO A 58 -1.90 20.83 -8.15
C PRO A 58 -0.47 20.83 -8.71
N ASN A 59 0.43 21.61 -8.09
CA ASN A 59 1.85 21.62 -8.41
C ASN A 59 2.64 20.58 -7.59
N GLY A 60 2.05 20.12 -6.49
CA GLY A 60 2.52 19.06 -5.62
C GLY A 60 2.20 17.69 -6.20
N TYR A 61 3.21 17.03 -6.73
CA TYR A 61 3.06 15.73 -7.34
C TYR A 61 3.10 14.60 -6.30
N VAL A 62 2.05 13.77 -6.25
CA VAL A 62 2.07 12.51 -5.50
C VAL A 62 2.65 11.41 -6.40
N LYS A 63 3.78 10.84 -5.98
CA LYS A 63 4.53 9.84 -6.76
C LYS A 63 3.75 8.54 -6.92
N ALA A 64 3.85 7.89 -8.09
CA ALA A 64 3.19 6.61 -8.31
C ALA A 64 3.60 5.51 -7.33
N TRP A 65 4.85 5.55 -6.83
CA TRP A 65 5.30 4.63 -5.79
C TRP A 65 4.43 4.70 -4.52
N ASP A 66 3.93 5.88 -4.16
CA ASP A 66 3.07 6.03 -2.98
C ASP A 66 1.70 5.37 -3.19
N TYR A 67 1.16 5.46 -4.41
CA TYR A 67 -0.04 4.72 -4.81
C TYR A 67 0.21 3.21 -4.87
N ALA A 68 1.33 2.75 -5.43
CA ALA A 68 1.69 1.32 -5.41
C ALA A 68 1.73 0.77 -3.97
N ASN A 69 2.29 1.54 -3.04
CA ASN A 69 2.29 1.19 -1.62
C ASN A 69 0.90 1.15 -1.00
N ALA A 70 -0.02 1.98 -1.47
CA ALA A 70 -1.41 2.01 -1.03
C ALA A 70 -2.18 0.78 -1.51
N TYR A 71 -2.11 0.46 -2.81
CA TYR A 71 -2.74 -0.73 -3.39
C TYR A 71 -2.17 -2.05 -2.83
N ALA A 72 -0.90 -2.04 -2.42
CA ALA A 72 -0.31 -3.21 -1.79
C ALA A 72 -0.87 -3.51 -0.38
N LEU A 73 -1.51 -2.55 0.29
CA LEU A 73 -2.10 -2.77 1.61
C LEU A 73 -3.21 -3.83 1.53
N GLY A 74 -4.14 -3.71 0.58
CA GLY A 74 -5.20 -4.67 0.32
C GLY A 74 -4.83 -5.77 -0.67
N LYS A 75 -3.53 -5.88 -1.03
CA LYS A 75 -2.98 -6.84 -2.01
C LYS A 75 -3.66 -6.76 -3.39
N ASP A 76 -4.03 -5.57 -3.83
CA ASP A 76 -4.52 -5.35 -5.19
C ASP A 76 -3.35 -5.48 -6.18
N LYS A 77 -3.17 -6.69 -6.71
CA LYS A 77 -2.04 -7.06 -7.59
C LYS A 77 -2.00 -6.21 -8.85
N GLU A 78 -3.14 -6.04 -9.51
CA GLU A 78 -3.24 -5.35 -10.79
C GLU A 78 -2.83 -3.88 -10.64
N LYS A 79 -3.43 -3.18 -9.67
CA LYS A 79 -3.09 -1.77 -9.42
C LYS A 79 -1.70 -1.59 -8.84
N THR A 80 -1.23 -2.51 -7.99
CA THR A 80 0.15 -2.44 -7.48
C THR A 80 1.16 -2.48 -8.62
N ILE A 81 1.03 -3.44 -9.54
CA ILE A 81 1.94 -3.57 -10.68
C ILE A 81 1.80 -2.38 -11.63
N GLU A 82 0.59 -1.91 -11.91
CA GLU A 82 0.35 -0.72 -12.73
C GLU A 82 1.12 0.50 -12.18
N TYR A 83 1.00 0.78 -10.89
CA TYR A 83 1.65 1.94 -10.27
C TYR A 83 3.15 1.75 -10.06
N LEU A 84 3.64 0.52 -9.90
CA LEU A 84 5.08 0.27 -9.91
C LEU A 84 5.71 0.53 -11.29
N ASN A 85 4.97 0.26 -12.37
CA ASN A 85 5.40 0.63 -13.73
C ASN A 85 5.41 2.16 -13.91
N LYS A 86 4.37 2.86 -13.44
CA LYS A 86 4.36 4.34 -13.45
C LYS A 86 5.52 4.92 -12.65
N ALA A 87 5.86 4.34 -11.50
CA ALA A 87 7.02 4.76 -10.71
C ALA A 87 8.33 4.58 -11.49
N TYR A 88 8.42 3.58 -12.37
CA TYR A 88 9.56 3.39 -13.26
C TYR A 88 9.65 4.47 -14.33
N ASP A 89 8.52 4.83 -14.94
CA ASP A 89 8.47 5.95 -15.89
C ASP A 89 8.86 7.29 -15.21
N GLU A 90 8.46 7.46 -13.95
CA GLU A 90 8.85 8.59 -13.08
C GLU A 90 10.31 8.54 -12.60
N ARG A 91 11.04 7.45 -12.88
CA ARG A 91 12.41 7.21 -12.38
C ARG A 91 12.50 7.33 -10.85
N ASP A 92 11.51 6.79 -10.13
CA ASP A 92 11.51 6.84 -8.67
C ASP A 92 12.71 6.06 -8.10
N PRO A 93 13.61 6.70 -7.32
CA PRO A 93 14.82 6.04 -6.82
C PRO A 93 14.53 4.85 -5.89
N ARG A 94 13.33 4.79 -5.29
CA ARG A 94 12.92 3.70 -4.39
C ARG A 94 12.76 2.36 -5.12
N LEU A 95 12.71 2.36 -6.45
CA LEU A 95 12.68 1.12 -7.24
C LEU A 95 13.92 0.24 -7.03
N ALA A 96 15.04 0.81 -6.60
CA ALA A 96 16.23 0.03 -6.22
C ALA A 96 15.95 -0.99 -5.10
N GLU A 97 14.90 -0.79 -4.30
CA GLU A 97 14.53 -1.67 -3.18
C GLU A 97 13.51 -2.76 -3.55
N LEU A 98 13.13 -2.89 -4.83
CA LEU A 98 12.07 -3.81 -5.28
C LEU A 98 12.31 -5.27 -4.86
N LYS A 99 13.56 -5.77 -4.93
CA LYS A 99 13.86 -7.16 -4.56
C LYS A 99 13.82 -7.39 -3.05
N VAL A 100 14.18 -6.40 -2.23
CA VAL A 100 14.33 -6.57 -0.78
C VAL A 100 13.07 -6.20 0.01
N THR A 101 12.20 -5.40 -0.58
CA THR A 101 10.99 -4.92 0.08
C THR A 101 9.93 -6.02 0.17
N LYS A 102 9.71 -6.56 1.37
CA LYS A 102 8.71 -7.62 1.67
C LYS A 102 7.27 -7.25 1.28
N ARG A 103 6.96 -5.96 1.16
CA ARG A 103 5.62 -5.52 0.72
C ARG A 103 5.25 -6.08 -0.65
N TRP A 104 6.24 -6.36 -1.51
CA TRP A 104 6.01 -6.86 -2.86
C TRP A 104 5.95 -8.38 -2.96
N ASP A 105 6.04 -9.12 -1.83
CA ASP A 105 6.07 -10.59 -1.85
C ASP A 105 4.85 -11.21 -2.54
N PHE A 106 3.68 -10.58 -2.43
CA PHE A 106 2.45 -11.07 -3.06
C PHE A 106 2.40 -10.89 -4.60
N VAL A 107 3.32 -10.12 -5.17
CA VAL A 107 3.48 -9.94 -6.63
C VAL A 107 4.81 -10.42 -7.16
N ARG A 108 5.70 -10.92 -6.28
CA ARG A 108 7.08 -11.28 -6.61
C ARG A 108 7.19 -12.33 -7.72
N ASP A 109 6.22 -13.23 -7.80
CA ASP A 109 6.15 -14.26 -8.85
C ASP A 109 5.41 -13.85 -10.12
N ASP A 110 4.76 -12.68 -10.14
CA ASP A 110 4.07 -12.20 -11.33
C ASP A 110 5.09 -11.87 -12.44
N PRO A 111 4.91 -12.38 -13.67
CA PRO A 111 5.81 -12.11 -14.79
C PRO A 111 6.04 -10.61 -15.03
N ARG A 112 5.02 -9.77 -14.82
CA ARG A 112 5.10 -8.32 -15.02
C ARG A 112 5.97 -7.65 -13.96
N PHE A 113 5.97 -8.17 -12.74
CA PHE A 113 6.87 -7.68 -11.67
C PHE A 113 8.32 -8.10 -11.95
N LYS A 114 8.54 -9.35 -12.36
CA LYS A 114 9.88 -9.84 -12.76
C LYS A 114 10.44 -9.02 -13.91
N GLU A 115 9.62 -8.68 -14.91
CA GLU A 115 10.00 -7.81 -16.02
C GLU A 115 10.33 -6.37 -15.58
N LEU A 116 9.56 -5.81 -14.64
CA LEU A 116 9.91 -4.52 -14.05
C LEU A 116 11.28 -4.55 -13.35
N VAL A 117 11.55 -5.57 -12.53
CA VAL A 117 12.83 -5.71 -11.83
C VAL A 117 14.02 -5.77 -12.81
N LYS A 118 13.85 -6.48 -13.93
CA LYS A 118 14.85 -6.52 -15.01
C LYS A 118 15.07 -5.15 -15.64
N ARG A 119 14.00 -4.41 -15.96
CA ARG A 119 14.10 -3.05 -16.54
C ARG A 119 14.76 -2.05 -15.60
N VAL A 120 14.55 -2.18 -14.29
CA VAL A 120 15.27 -1.37 -13.28
C VAL A 120 16.77 -1.69 -13.25
N GLY A 121 17.18 -2.88 -13.71
CA GLY A 121 18.59 -3.29 -13.76
C GLY A 121 19.12 -3.80 -12.43
N ILE A 122 18.26 -4.34 -11.55
CA ILE A 122 18.69 -4.88 -10.26
C ILE A 122 19.34 -6.26 -10.49
N PRO A 123 20.64 -6.43 -10.19
CA PRO A 123 21.33 -7.71 -10.37
C PRO A 123 20.68 -8.83 -9.55
N GLU A 124 20.78 -10.06 -10.05
CA GLU A 124 20.37 -11.29 -9.32
C GLU A 124 21.21 -11.52 -8.06
#